data_AF-A0A4P1QQ16-F1
#
_entry.id   AF-A0A4P1QQ16-F1
#
_cell.length_a   1.000
_cell.length_b   1.000
_cell.length_c   1.000
_cell.angle_alpha   90.00
_cell.angle_beta   90.00
_cell.angle_gamma   90.00
#
_symmetry.space_group_name_H-M   'P 1'
#
loop_
_entity.id
_entity.type
_entity.pdbx_description
1 polymer ?
#
loop_
_entity_poly.entity_id
_entity_poly.type
_entity_poly.pdbx_seq_one_letter_code
_entity_poly.pdbx_strand_id
1 'polypeptide(L)'
;MFFISILVYPSFTLNNKLVDDVCAKTSDYSFCIKSLYSDSRTATADRVVLAYVALDLAYLDATNTSEYIEKLIGQTTSPGDRANLEDCAADYEKAESKLAIAHNDLDSETYNALADYASNASLAVEHCQGIIKGTYPKLHSRNHDFKGLCEIFIVVSKLFI
;
A
#
# COMPACT_ATOMS: atom_id res chain seq x y z
N MET A 1 29.30 -35.80 18.51
CA MET A 1 28.88 -34.43 18.87
C MET A 1 29.17 -33.54 17.67
N PHE A 2 28.15 -33.22 16.88
CA PHE A 2 28.26 -32.24 15.78
C PHE A 2 28.05 -30.85 16.36
N PHE A 3 29.07 -29.99 16.32
CA PHE A 3 28.93 -28.59 16.67
C PHE A 3 28.24 -27.87 15.51
N ILE A 4 27.00 -27.45 15.72
CA ILE A 4 26.30 -26.52 14.83
C ILE A 4 26.86 -25.13 15.15
N SER A 5 27.76 -24.64 14.30
CA SER A 5 28.19 -23.24 14.33
C SER A 5 27.09 -22.38 13.73
N ILE A 6 26.17 -21.90 14.56
CA ILE A 6 25.22 -20.85 14.17
C ILE A 6 26.04 -19.57 14.01
N LEU A 7 26.29 -19.16 12.76
CA LEU A 7 26.72 -17.80 12.46
C LEU A 7 25.55 -16.88 12.80
N VAL A 8 25.53 -16.39 14.04
CA VAL A 8 24.70 -15.25 14.43
C VAL A 8 25.34 -14.04 13.77
N TYR A 9 24.94 -13.76 12.53
CA TYR A 9 25.20 -12.45 11.94
C TYR A 9 24.46 -11.44 12.82
N PRO A 10 25.14 -10.40 13.33
CA PRO A 10 24.40 -9.28 13.85
C PRO A 10 23.49 -8.80 12.71
N SER A 11 22.18 -8.86 12.91
CA SER A 11 21.24 -8.10 12.10
C SER A 11 21.57 -6.64 12.36
N PHE A 12 22.56 -6.11 11.65
CA PHE A 12 22.66 -4.70 11.44
C PHE A 12 21.35 -4.34 10.74
N THR A 13 20.39 -3.83 11.50
CA THR A 13 19.34 -2.99 10.93
C THR A 13 20.09 -1.85 10.28
N LEU A 14 20.40 -2.02 8.99
CA LEU A 14 20.91 -0.95 8.16
C LEU A 14 19.78 0.05 8.11
N ASN A 15 19.82 1.02 9.01
CA ASN A 15 18.77 2.01 9.10
C ASN A 15 18.94 2.92 7.88
N ASN A 16 18.15 2.66 6.84
CA ASN A 16 18.18 3.44 5.62
C ASN A 16 17.67 4.84 5.96
N LYS A 17 18.57 5.82 6.02
CA LYS A 17 18.22 7.20 6.39
C LYS A 17 17.10 7.77 5.50
N LEU A 18 17.06 7.38 4.22
CA LEU A 18 16.01 7.81 3.31
C LEU A 18 14.62 7.34 3.78
N VAL A 19 14.53 6.10 4.28
CA VAL A 19 13.30 5.54 4.82
C VAL A 19 12.84 6.30 6.05
N ASP A 20 13.77 6.64 6.96
CA ASP A 20 13.47 7.48 8.13
C ASP A 20 12.96 8.87 7.71
N ASP A 21 13.62 9.52 6.74
CA ASP A 21 13.23 10.84 6.24
C ASP A 21 11.86 10.83 5.53
N VAL A 22 11.51 9.72 4.88
CA VAL A 22 10.19 9.50 4.26
C VAL A 22 9.14 9.27 5.35
N CYS A 23 9.36 8.32 6.26
CA CYS A 23 8.37 7.99 7.28
C CYS A 23 8.12 9.14 8.26
N ALA A 24 9.09 10.01 8.50
CA ALA A 24 8.91 11.22 9.30
C ALA A 24 7.92 12.23 8.67
N LYS A 25 7.60 12.09 7.38
CA LYS A 25 6.65 12.94 6.64
C LYS A 25 5.29 12.28 6.42
N THR A 26 5.12 11.03 6.85
CA THR A 26 3.81 10.34 6.85
C THR A 26 3.05 10.62 8.14
N SER A 27 1.72 10.47 8.10
CA SER A 27 0.87 10.64 9.28
C SER A 27 1.10 9.57 10.36
N ASP A 28 1.56 8.37 9.97
CA ASP A 28 1.93 7.28 10.88
C ASP A 28 3.33 6.74 10.55
N TYR A 29 4.32 7.26 11.26
CA TYR A 29 5.72 6.83 11.15
C TYR A 29 5.90 5.33 11.41
N SER A 30 5.20 4.78 12.41
CA SER A 30 5.40 3.37 12.80
C SER A 30 4.81 2.42 11.76
N PHE A 31 3.64 2.76 11.22
CA PHE A 31 3.06 2.06 10.08
C PHE A 31 3.98 2.14 8.87
N CYS A 32 4.50 3.32 8.54
CA CYS A 32 5.42 3.50 7.42
C CYS A 32 6.67 2.62 7.51
N ILE A 33 7.37 2.64 8.66
CA ILE A 33 8.56 1.82 8.89
C ILE A 33 8.22 0.33 8.74
N LYS A 34 7.15 -0.12 9.40
CA LYS A 34 6.75 -1.53 9.36
C LYS A 34 6.40 -1.98 7.93
N SER A 35 5.66 -1.15 7.19
CA SER A 35 5.23 -1.45 5.84
C SER A 35 6.41 -1.51 4.89
N LEU A 36 7.28 -0.49 4.87
CA LEU A 36 8.44 -0.47 3.97
C LEU A 36 9.41 -1.62 4.26
N TYR A 37 9.75 -1.89 5.52
CA TYR A 37 10.66 -2.99 5.87
C TYR A 37 10.03 -4.39 5.75
N SER A 38 8.75 -4.51 5.38
CA SER A 38 8.18 -5.79 4.95
C SER A 38 8.75 -6.25 3.60
N ASP A 39 9.30 -5.32 2.81
CA ASP A 39 10.04 -5.61 1.59
C ASP A 39 11.56 -5.58 1.85
N SER A 40 12.24 -6.67 1.48
CA SER A 40 13.69 -6.81 1.68
C SER A 40 14.54 -5.78 0.91
N ARG A 41 14.00 -5.20 -0.18
CA ARG A 41 14.69 -4.18 -1.01
C ARG A 41 14.91 -2.87 -0.22
N THR A 42 14.08 -2.60 0.78
CA THR A 42 14.06 -1.35 1.57
C THR A 42 15.38 -1.04 2.26
N ALA A 43 16.08 -2.06 2.76
CA ALA A 43 17.30 -1.88 3.55
C ALA A 43 18.40 -1.12 2.79
N THR A 44 18.46 -1.28 1.47
CA THR A 44 19.46 -0.64 0.60
C THR A 44 18.83 0.22 -0.49
N ALA A 45 17.53 0.51 -0.40
CA ALA A 45 16.80 1.23 -1.43
C ALA A 45 17.33 2.67 -1.59
N ASP A 46 17.65 3.05 -2.83
CA ASP A 46 17.68 4.46 -3.21
C ASP A 46 16.26 4.99 -3.46
N ARG A 47 16.10 6.23 -3.90
CA ARG A 47 14.78 6.83 -4.14
C ARG A 47 13.94 6.08 -5.18
N VAL A 48 14.57 5.48 -6.20
CA VAL A 48 13.87 4.78 -7.28
C VAL A 48 13.39 3.43 -6.77
N VAL A 49 14.28 2.66 -6.13
CA VAL A 49 13.91 1.38 -5.52
C VAL A 49 12.83 1.59 -4.45
N LEU A 50 12.93 2.64 -3.65
CA LEU A 50 11.94 2.95 -2.62
C LEU A 50 10.57 3.31 -3.22
N ALA A 51 10.55 3.95 -4.39
CA ALA A 51 9.31 4.24 -5.11
C ALA A 51 8.62 2.96 -5.59
N TYR A 52 9.38 2.02 -6.19
CA TYR A 52 8.85 0.70 -6.54
C TYR A 52 8.34 -0.05 -5.32
N VAL A 53 9.11 -0.09 -4.22
CA VAL A 53 8.67 -0.76 -2.99
C VAL A 53 7.35 -0.19 -2.49
N ALA A 54 7.24 1.13 -2.36
CA ALA A 54 6.03 1.76 -1.84
C ALA A 54 4.82 1.54 -2.77
N LEU A 55 5.03 1.60 -4.09
CA LEU A 55 4.00 1.32 -5.08
C LEU A 55 3.55 -0.16 -5.03
N ASP A 56 4.49 -1.10 -5.04
CA ASP A 56 4.23 -2.53 -5.04
C ASP A 56 3.43 -2.95 -3.80
N LEU A 57 3.77 -2.39 -2.63
CA LEU A 57 3.02 -2.63 -1.40
C LEU A 57 1.58 -2.14 -1.49
N ALA A 58 1.36 -0.92 -2.01
CA ALA A 58 0.02 -0.37 -2.20
C ALA A 58 -0.78 -1.21 -3.22
N TYR A 59 -0.17 -1.60 -4.34
CA TYR A 59 -0.82 -2.40 -5.38
C TYR A 59 -1.16 -3.82 -4.89
N LEU A 60 -0.25 -4.45 -4.14
CA LEU A 60 -0.49 -5.75 -3.53
C LEU A 60 -1.60 -5.71 -2.49
N ASP A 61 -1.68 -4.66 -1.66
CA ASP A 61 -2.77 -4.52 -0.71
C ASP A 61 -4.13 -4.23 -1.39
N ALA A 62 -4.12 -3.46 -2.49
CA ALA A 62 -5.29 -3.24 -3.33
C ALA A 62 -5.85 -4.56 -3.86
N THR A 63 -5.02 -5.33 -4.57
CA THR A 63 -5.41 -6.61 -5.18
C THR A 63 -5.88 -7.62 -4.13
N ASN A 64 -5.16 -7.77 -3.02
CA ASN A 64 -5.57 -8.64 -1.91
C ASN A 64 -6.92 -8.20 -1.29
N THR A 65 -7.22 -6.90 -1.29
CA THR A 65 -8.47 -6.40 -0.75
C THR A 65 -9.62 -6.55 -1.76
N SER A 66 -9.38 -6.39 -3.06
CA SER A 66 -10.34 -6.73 -4.12
C SER A 66 -10.78 -8.19 -4.02
N GLU A 67 -9.84 -9.12 -3.90
CA GLU A 67 -10.15 -10.55 -3.70
C GLU A 67 -10.98 -10.79 -2.43
N TYR A 68 -10.69 -10.05 -1.36
CA TYR A 68 -11.44 -10.13 -0.12
C TYR A 68 -12.88 -9.59 -0.28
N ILE A 69 -13.07 -8.49 -1.02
CA ILE A 69 -14.39 -7.93 -1.34
C ILE A 69 -15.21 -8.94 -2.15
N GLU A 70 -14.63 -9.53 -3.19
CA GLU A 70 -15.30 -10.57 -4.01
C GLU A 70 -15.79 -11.74 -3.17
N LYS A 71 -14.97 -12.18 -2.21
CA LYS A 71 -15.38 -13.21 -1.25
C LYS A 71 -16.58 -12.76 -0.40
N LEU A 72 -16.61 -11.50 0.06
CA LEU A 72 -17.74 -10.97 0.83
C LEU A 72 -19.02 -10.90 -0.02
N ILE A 73 -18.92 -10.49 -1.29
CA ILE A 73 -20.04 -10.46 -2.25
C ILE A 73 -20.67 -11.85 -2.40
N GLY A 74 -19.83 -12.89 -2.53
CA GLY A 74 -20.28 -14.29 -2.62
C GLY A 74 -20.90 -14.84 -1.34
N GLN A 75 -20.64 -14.22 -0.18
CA GLN A 75 -21.11 -14.69 1.13
C GLN A 75 -22.33 -13.94 1.66
N THR A 76 -22.53 -12.68 1.28
CA THR A 76 -23.65 -11.89 1.79
C THR A 76 -24.98 -12.36 1.21
N THR A 77 -26.06 -12.34 2.01
CA THR A 77 -27.43 -12.58 1.52
C THR A 77 -28.25 -11.30 1.43
N SER A 78 -27.74 -10.18 1.96
CA SER A 78 -28.41 -8.88 1.97
C SER A 78 -28.18 -8.17 0.63
N PRO A 79 -29.25 -7.82 -0.12
CA PRO A 79 -29.10 -7.09 -1.38
C PRO A 79 -28.44 -5.72 -1.21
N GLY A 80 -28.74 -5.02 -0.11
CA GLY A 80 -28.11 -3.73 0.20
C GLY A 80 -26.62 -3.86 0.49
N ASP A 81 -26.23 -4.88 1.27
CA ASP A 81 -24.81 -5.11 1.53
C ASP A 81 -24.05 -5.57 0.28
N ARG A 82 -24.71 -6.32 -0.60
CA ARG A 82 -24.14 -6.70 -1.90
C ARG A 82 -23.86 -5.47 -2.76
N ALA A 83 -24.83 -4.58 -2.93
CA ALA A 83 -24.65 -3.36 -3.71
C ALA A 83 -23.49 -2.51 -3.14
N ASN A 84 -23.44 -2.36 -1.81
CA ASN A 84 -22.36 -1.66 -1.13
C ASN A 84 -20.98 -2.29 -1.37
N LEU A 85 -20.89 -3.62 -1.40
CA LEU A 85 -19.64 -4.34 -1.67
C LEU A 85 -19.24 -4.28 -3.16
N GLU A 86 -20.21 -4.30 -4.08
CA GLU A 86 -19.99 -4.10 -5.52
C GLU A 86 -19.45 -2.69 -5.80
N ASP A 87 -19.97 -1.66 -5.12
CA ASP A 87 -19.43 -0.30 -5.19
C ASP A 87 -17.98 -0.25 -4.68
N CYS A 88 -17.68 -0.94 -3.57
CA CYS A 88 -16.32 -1.10 -3.07
C CYS A 88 -15.40 -1.81 -4.07
N ALA A 89 -15.87 -2.85 -4.76
CA ALA A 89 -15.09 -3.56 -5.78
C ALA A 89 -14.74 -2.60 -6.94
N ALA A 90 -15.70 -1.82 -7.41
CA ALA A 90 -15.49 -0.82 -8.46
C ALA A 90 -14.51 0.30 -8.03
N ASP A 91 -14.51 0.68 -6.75
CA ASP A 91 -13.54 1.65 -6.22
C ASP A 91 -12.12 1.09 -6.15
N TYR A 92 -11.96 -0.18 -5.78
CA TYR A 92 -10.67 -0.84 -5.80
C TYR A 92 -10.15 -1.07 -7.23
N GLU A 93 -11.01 -1.38 -8.20
CA GLU A 93 -10.62 -1.45 -9.63
C GLU A 93 -10.04 -0.10 -10.11
N LYS A 94 -10.66 1.02 -9.73
CA LYS A 94 -10.13 2.36 -10.03
C LYS A 94 -8.78 2.58 -9.35
N ALA A 95 -8.64 2.18 -8.09
CA ALA A 95 -7.40 2.33 -7.33
C ALA A 95 -6.25 1.55 -7.97
N GLU A 96 -6.47 0.27 -8.30
CA GLU A 96 -5.52 -0.58 -9.02
C GLU A 96 -5.13 0.02 -10.37
N SER A 97 -6.11 0.53 -11.13
CA SER A 97 -5.84 1.20 -12.42
C SER A 97 -4.91 2.40 -12.26
N LYS A 98 -5.08 3.24 -11.23
CA LYS A 98 -4.19 4.39 -10.98
C LYS A 98 -2.79 3.94 -10.58
N LEU A 99 -2.67 2.93 -9.74
CA LEU A 99 -1.38 2.40 -9.32
C LEU A 99 -0.65 1.71 -10.49
N ALA A 100 -1.35 1.03 -11.39
CA ALA A 100 -0.78 0.45 -12.60
C ALA A 100 -0.24 1.54 -13.56
N ILE A 101 -0.93 2.68 -13.67
CA ILE A 101 -0.40 3.83 -14.44
C ILE A 101 0.87 4.38 -13.77
N ALA A 102 0.88 4.54 -12.45
CA ALA A 102 2.07 4.96 -11.71
C ALA A 102 3.26 4.00 -11.92
N HIS A 103 3.00 2.70 -12.05
CA HIS A 103 4.04 1.71 -12.36
C HIS A 103 4.65 1.98 -13.74
N ASN A 104 3.82 2.17 -14.78
CA ASN A 104 4.31 2.47 -16.13
C ASN A 104 5.10 3.80 -16.18
N ASP A 105 4.70 4.77 -15.37
CA ASP A 105 5.40 6.05 -15.22
C ASP A 105 6.76 5.86 -14.51
N LEU A 106 6.87 4.96 -13.52
CA LEU A 106 8.16 4.56 -12.96
C LEU A 106 9.05 3.84 -13.99
N ASP A 107 8.48 2.92 -14.78
CA ASP A 107 9.20 2.18 -15.83
C ASP A 107 9.74 3.10 -16.93
N SER A 108 9.02 4.18 -17.23
CA SER A 108 9.38 5.19 -18.23
C SER A 108 10.12 6.40 -17.65
N GLU A 109 10.51 6.35 -16.37
CA GLU A 109 11.20 7.42 -15.65
C GLU A 109 10.46 8.78 -15.67
N THR A 110 9.12 8.75 -15.72
CA THR A 110 8.24 9.92 -15.74
C THR A 110 7.58 10.12 -14.37
N TYR A 111 8.20 10.91 -13.49
CA TYR A 111 7.83 10.91 -12.07
C TYR A 111 6.75 11.94 -11.66
N ASN A 112 6.43 12.91 -12.52
CA ASN A 112 5.68 14.11 -12.12
C ASN A 112 4.26 13.82 -11.60
N ALA A 113 3.62 12.74 -12.04
CA ALA A 113 2.23 12.42 -11.73
C ALA A 113 2.07 11.31 -10.67
N LEU A 114 3.16 10.72 -10.16
CA LEU A 114 3.09 9.58 -9.24
C LEU A 114 2.27 9.87 -7.97
N ALA A 115 2.50 11.04 -7.36
CA ALA A 115 1.75 11.47 -6.18
C ALA A 115 0.25 11.66 -6.47
N ASP A 116 -0.10 12.12 -7.69
CA ASP A 116 -1.49 12.32 -8.11
C ASP A 116 -2.19 10.97 -8.33
N TYR A 117 -1.52 10.00 -8.95
CA TYR A 117 -2.07 8.65 -9.11
C TYR A 117 -2.34 8.00 -7.75
N ALA A 118 -1.39 8.06 -6.83
CA ALA A 118 -1.54 7.53 -5.48
C ALA A 118 -2.66 8.24 -4.68
N SER A 119 -2.76 9.57 -4.81
CA SER A 119 -3.84 10.35 -4.18
C SER A 119 -5.20 9.96 -4.74
N ASN A 120 -5.32 9.81 -6.07
CA ASN A 120 -6.56 9.37 -6.72
C ASN A 120 -6.95 7.93 -6.33
N ALA A 121 -5.97 7.03 -6.16
CA ALA A 121 -6.21 5.68 -5.67
C ALA A 121 -6.76 5.69 -4.22
N SER A 122 -6.12 6.45 -3.33
CA SER A 122 -6.60 6.64 -1.95
C SER A 122 -8.01 7.23 -1.88
N LEU A 123 -8.31 8.24 -2.72
CA LEU A 123 -9.62 8.87 -2.78
C LEU A 123 -10.71 7.92 -3.28
N ALA A 124 -10.39 7.02 -4.22
CA ALA A 124 -11.35 6.00 -4.67
C ALA A 124 -11.79 5.11 -3.50
N VAL A 125 -10.84 4.62 -2.69
CA VAL A 125 -11.13 3.74 -1.54
C VAL A 125 -11.76 4.48 -0.35
N GLU A 126 -11.61 5.81 -0.26
CA GLU A 126 -12.30 6.61 0.75
C GLU A 126 -13.83 6.56 0.60
N HIS A 127 -14.33 6.43 -0.63
CA HIS A 127 -15.75 6.24 -0.89
C HIS A 127 -16.24 4.90 -0.31
N CYS A 128 -15.57 3.79 -0.65
CA CYS A 128 -15.83 2.47 -0.06
C CYS A 128 -15.80 2.51 1.48
N GLN A 129 -14.82 3.20 2.07
CA GLN A 129 -14.70 3.36 3.52
C GLN A 129 -15.93 4.01 4.18
N GLY A 130 -16.55 4.97 3.49
CA GLY A 130 -17.79 5.62 3.92
C GLY A 130 -19.00 4.68 3.85
N ILE A 131 -19.10 3.88 2.80
CA ILE A 131 -20.22 2.94 2.55
C ILE A 131 -20.25 1.84 3.61
N ILE A 132 -19.11 1.21 3.90
CA ILE A 132 -19.03 -0.03 4.69
C ILE A 132 -18.86 0.20 6.20
N LYS A 133 -18.85 1.46 6.64
CA LYS A 133 -18.54 1.86 8.02
C LYS A 133 -19.48 1.17 9.03
N GLY A 134 -18.90 0.36 9.92
CA GLY A 134 -19.62 -0.34 10.99
C GLY A 134 -20.17 -1.72 10.61
N THR A 135 -20.32 -2.02 9.30
CA THR A 135 -20.83 -3.31 8.82
C THR A 135 -19.70 -4.32 8.58
N TYR A 136 -18.56 -3.87 8.03
CA TYR A 136 -17.43 -4.74 7.68
C TYR A 136 -16.13 -4.27 8.35
N PRO A 137 -15.91 -4.54 9.66
CA PRO A 137 -14.73 -4.04 10.38
C PRO A 137 -13.38 -4.44 9.77
N LYS A 138 -13.29 -5.65 9.19
CA LYS A 138 -12.07 -6.11 8.52
C LYS A 138 -11.80 -5.36 7.21
N LEU A 139 -12.84 -5.11 6.41
CA LEU A 139 -12.71 -4.30 5.20
C LEU A 139 -12.36 -2.86 5.56
N HIS A 140 -12.94 -2.33 6.65
CA HIS A 140 -12.62 -1.02 7.17
C HIS A 140 -11.14 -0.85 7.54
N SER A 141 -10.54 -1.89 8.16
CA SER A 141 -9.10 -1.92 8.44
C SER A 141 -8.27 -1.96 7.16
N ARG A 142 -8.64 -2.81 6.19
CA ARG A 142 -7.94 -2.91 4.91
C ARG A 142 -7.96 -1.60 4.13
N ASN A 143 -9.12 -0.93 4.08
CA ASN A 143 -9.23 0.39 3.46
C ASN A 143 -8.34 1.44 4.17
N HIS A 144 -8.21 1.35 5.50
CA HIS A 144 -7.34 2.24 6.26
C HIS A 144 -5.86 1.98 5.96
N ASP A 145 -5.45 0.71 5.99
CA ASP A 145 -4.08 0.29 5.69
C ASP A 145 -3.70 0.68 4.24
N PHE A 146 -4.58 0.43 3.26
CA PHE A 146 -4.40 0.83 1.87
C PHE A 146 -4.17 2.34 1.72
N LYS A 147 -4.98 3.17 2.38
CA LYS A 147 -4.80 4.64 2.37
C LYS A 147 -3.45 5.04 2.97
N GLY A 148 -3.00 4.37 4.03
CA GLY A 148 -1.67 4.55 4.61
C GLY A 148 -0.56 4.18 3.62
N LEU A 149 -0.70 3.09 2.88
CA LEU A 149 0.26 2.68 1.85
C LEU A 149 0.32 3.68 0.69
N CYS A 150 -0.82 4.20 0.24
CA CYS A 150 -0.86 5.30 -0.72
C CYS A 150 -0.17 6.56 -0.17
N GLU A 151 -0.37 6.92 1.10
CA GLU A 151 0.33 8.06 1.70
C GLU A 151 1.85 7.89 1.67
N ILE A 152 2.36 6.71 2.02
CA ILE A 152 3.80 6.41 1.94
C ILE A 152 4.28 6.64 0.50
N PHE A 153 3.58 6.09 -0.50
CA PHE A 153 3.97 6.25 -1.90
C PHE A 153 3.86 7.71 -2.37
N ILE A 154 2.89 8.49 -1.90
CA ILE A 154 2.80 9.95 -2.14
C ILE A 154 4.05 10.67 -1.62
N VAL A 155 4.47 10.36 -0.39
CA VAL A 155 5.66 10.99 0.21
C VAL A 155 6.94 10.60 -0.54
N VAL A 156 7.07 9.33 -0.94
CA VAL A 156 8.21 8.87 -1.75
C VAL A 156 8.22 9.53 -3.13
N SER A 157 7.05 9.69 -3.76
CA SER A 157 6.89 10.37 -5.06
C SER A 157 7.37 11.83 -5.03
N LYS A 158 7.31 12.48 -3.87
CA LYS A 158 7.82 13.85 -3.69
C LYS A 158 9.35 13.95 -3.66
N LEU A 159 10.09 12.84 -3.73
CA LEU A 159 11.55 12.83 -3.85
C LEU A 159 12.05 13.15 -5.27
N PHE A 160 11.14 13.23 -6.24
CA PHE A 160 11.44 13.47 -7.65
C PHE A 160 11.09 14.88 -8.15
N ILE A 161 10.56 15.73 -7.26
CA ILE A 161 10.14 17.12 -7.55
C ILE A 161 10.89 18.15 -6.70
#